data_AF-A0A950NA29-F1
#
_entry.id   AF-A0A950NA29-F1
#
_cell.length_a   1.000
_cell.length_b   1.000
_cell.length_c   1.000
_cell.angle_alpha   90.00
_cell.angle_beta   90.00
_cell.angle_gamma   90.00
#
_symmetry.space_group_name_H-M   'P 1'
#
loop_
_entity.id
_entity.type
_entity.pdbx_description
1 polymer ?
#
loop_
_entity_poly.entity_id
_entity_poly.type
_entity_poly.pdbx_seq_one_letter_code
_entity_poly.pdbx_strand_id
1 'polypeptide(L)'
;MDKTVKVRVERLVQHPQFSKTLRKHYECYAHDEKREAKMGDKVELMESRPISKLKHWRLVRVVEKAVAGSATEDARDAARPQTGKADPASPKPAPKTTT
;
A
#
# COMPACT_ATOMS: atom_id res chain seq x y z
N MET A 1 7.06 -8.62 -16.87
CA MET A 1 7.56 -8.10 -15.57
C MET A 1 7.76 -9.25 -14.59
N ASP A 2 8.21 -10.41 -15.08
CA ASP A 2 7.65 -11.68 -14.58
C ASP A 2 8.50 -12.37 -13.51
N LYS A 3 9.71 -11.87 -13.31
CA LYS A 3 10.76 -12.36 -12.40
C LYS A 3 11.17 -11.27 -11.42
N THR A 4 10.21 -10.50 -10.92
CA THR A 4 10.51 -9.28 -10.16
C THR A 4 9.58 -9.10 -9.00
N VAL A 5 10.17 -8.79 -7.86
CA VAL A 5 9.46 -8.47 -6.62
C VAL A 5 9.71 -7.01 -6.28
N LYS A 6 8.64 -6.28 -5.99
CA LYS A 6 8.71 -4.92 -5.47
C LYS A 6 8.78 -5.00 -3.94
N VAL A 7 9.85 -4.48 -3.37
CA VAL A 7 10.11 -4.55 -1.93
C VAL A 7 10.13 -3.13 -1.37
N ARG A 8 9.42 -2.92 -0.26
CA ARG A 8 9.45 -1.67 0.50
C ARG A 8 10.43 -1.84 1.65
N VAL A 9 11.52 -1.07 1.63
CA VAL A 9 12.50 -1.06 2.71
C VAL A 9 12.22 0.11 3.62
N GLU A 10 12.15 -0.16 4.92
CA GLU A 10 12.01 0.84 5.95
C GLU A 10 13.38 1.18 6.56
N ARG A 11 13.63 2.47 6.79
CA ARG A 11 14.73 2.94 7.63
C ARG A 11 14.27 4.02 8.60
N LEU A 12 14.83 4.00 9.80
CA LEU A 12 14.69 5.07 10.77
C LEU A 12 15.77 6.12 10.49
N VAL A 13 15.34 7.37 10.30
CA VAL A 13 16.23 8.50 10.07
C VAL A 13 15.90 9.59 11.07
N GLN A 14 16.90 10.10 11.76
CA GLN A 14 16.73 11.23 12.65
C GLN A 14 16.66 12.54 11.84
N HIS A 15 15.67 13.39 12.13
CA HIS A 15 15.62 14.72 11.53
C HIS A 15 16.82 15.55 12.00
N PRO A 16 17.61 16.19 11.11
CA PRO A 16 18.89 16.80 11.47
C PRO A 16 18.76 17.95 12.48
N GLN A 17 17.69 18.75 12.37
CA GLN A 17 17.48 19.91 13.23
C GLN A 17 16.68 19.62 14.51
N PHE A 18 15.76 18.66 14.47
CA PHE A 18 14.75 18.47 15.53
C PHE A 18 14.95 17.16 16.28
N SER A 19 15.94 16.35 15.90
CA SER A 19 16.26 15.05 16.51
C SER A 19 15.11 14.05 16.59
N LYS A 20 13.97 14.32 15.92
CA LYS A 20 12.81 13.44 15.84
C LYS A 20 13.13 12.25 14.93
N THR A 21 12.91 11.04 15.43
CA THR A 21 13.04 9.81 14.64
C THR A 21 11.89 9.71 13.66
N LEU A 22 12.19 9.68 12.37
CA LEU A 22 11.23 9.57 11.27
C LEU A 22 11.40 8.23 10.56
N ARG A 23 10.28 7.58 10.24
CA ARG A 23 10.25 6.37 9.41
C ARG A 23 10.26 6.79 7.95
N LYS A 24 11.30 6.44 7.20
CA LYS A 24 11.38 6.66 5.75
C LYS A 24 11.31 5.32 5.04
N HIS A 25 10.63 5.33 3.91
CA HIS A 25 10.49 4.16 3.07
C HIS A 25 11.04 4.46 1.69
N TYR A 26 11.65 3.46 1.08
CA TYR A 26 11.97 3.48 -0.34
C TYR A 26 11.61 2.13 -0.95
N GLU A 27 11.41 2.14 -2.26
CA GLU A 27 11.01 0.96 -3.01
C GLU A 27 12.20 0.48 -3.82
N CYS A 28 12.47 -0.82 -3.77
CA CYS A 28 13.50 -1.46 -4.58
C CYS A 28 12.89 -2.62 -5.37
N TYR A 29 13.50 -2.91 -6.51
CA TYR A 29 13.09 -4.01 -7.38
C TYR A 29 14.14 -5.12 -7.32
N ALA A 30 13.70 -6.27 -6.83
CA ALA A 30 14.52 -7.46 -6.72
C ALA A 30 14.25 -8.43 -7.87
N HIS A 31 15.30 -9.07 -8.37
CA HIS A 31 15.23 -10.18 -9.31
C HIS A 31 15.07 -11.50 -8.57
N ASP A 32 14.06 -12.26 -8.99
CA ASP A 32 13.75 -13.61 -8.48
C ASP A 32 13.35 -14.48 -9.68
N GLU A 33 14.15 -15.51 -9.96
CA GLU A 33 13.93 -16.40 -11.11
C GLU A 33 12.88 -17.47 -10.85
N LYS A 34 12.77 -17.90 -9.58
CA LYS A 34 11.96 -19.04 -9.17
C LYS A 34 10.63 -18.61 -8.55
N ARG A 35 10.41 -17.30 -8.37
CA ARG A 35 9.21 -16.72 -7.72
C ARG A 35 8.98 -17.32 -6.34
N GLU A 36 10.06 -17.43 -5.58
CA GLU A 36 10.04 -17.99 -4.23
C GLU A 36 9.40 -17.02 -3.23
N ALA A 37 9.56 -15.72 -3.43
CA ALA A 37 8.99 -14.69 -2.57
C ALA A 37 7.55 -14.32 -2.97
N LYS A 38 6.66 -14.29 -1.97
CA LYS A 38 5.25 -13.91 -2.10
C LYS A 38 4.99 -12.55 -1.45
N MET A 39 3.80 -12.00 -1.71
CA MET A 39 3.36 -10.78 -1.04
C MET A 39 3.26 -11.01 0.47
N GLY A 40 3.81 -10.08 1.25
CA GLY A 40 3.81 -10.14 2.71
C GLY A 40 5.04 -10.83 3.33
N ASP A 41 5.91 -11.43 2.52
CA ASP A 41 7.14 -12.05 3.02
C ASP A 41 8.20 -11.00 3.40
N LYS A 42 8.95 -11.27 4.47
CA LYS A 42 10.18 -10.51 4.78
C LYS A 42 11.33 -11.17 4.06
N VAL A 43 12.01 -10.40 3.21
CA VAL A 43 13.06 -10.89 2.33
C VAL A 43 14.39 -10.22 2.63
N GLU A 44 15.47 -10.98 2.47
CA GLU A 44 16.83 -10.46 2.47
C GLU A 44 17.31 -10.28 1.02
N LEU A 45 17.83 -9.09 0.74
CA LEU A 45 18.26 -8.67 -0.58
C LEU A 45 19.77 -8.42 -0.59
N MET A 46 20.39 -8.73 -1.72
CA MET A 46 21.80 -8.41 -1.97
C MET A 46 21.90 -7.55 -3.23
N GLU A 47 22.85 -6.62 -3.23
CA GLU A 47 23.18 -5.84 -4.42
C GLU A 47 23.74 -6.76 -5.51
N SER A 48 23.34 -6.51 -6.75
CA SER A 48 23.80 -7.28 -7.91
C SER A 48 24.19 -6.36 -9.05
N ARG A 49 24.80 -6.93 -10.09
CA ARG A 49 24.90 -6.23 -11.38
C ARG A 49 23.51 -5.75 -11.83
N PRO A 50 23.41 -4.62 -12.54
CA PRO A 50 22.14 -4.18 -13.11
C PRO A 50 21.57 -5.25 -14.06
N ILE A 51 20.36 -5.73 -13.76
CA ILE A 51 19.62 -6.66 -14.63
C ILE A 51 18.71 -5.87 -15.57
N SER A 52 18.26 -4.71 -15.12
CA SER A 52 17.45 -3.76 -15.89
C SER A 52 17.68 -2.34 -15.35
N LYS A 53 16.94 -1.35 -15.86
CA LYS A 53 17.05 0.06 -15.45
C LYS A 53 16.79 0.31 -13.96
N LEU A 54 15.93 -0.51 -13.33
CA LEU A 54 15.53 -0.35 -11.92
C LEU A 54 15.91 -1.55 -11.05
N LYS A 55 16.32 -2.67 -11.66
CA LYS A 55 16.50 -3.97 -10.99
C LYS A 55 17.98 -4.19 -10.72
N HIS A 56 18.40 -3.78 -9.52
CA HIS A 56 19.79 -3.86 -9.05
C HIS A 56 19.95 -4.77 -7.83
N TRP A 57 18.87 -5.43 -7.40
CA TRP A 57 18.83 -6.28 -6.22
C TRP A 57 18.52 -7.71 -6.63
N ARG A 58 19.10 -8.68 -5.93
CA ARG A 58 18.76 -10.10 -6.04
C ARG A 58 18.19 -10.62 -4.72
N LEU A 59 17.22 -11.53 -4.81
CA LEU A 59 16.70 -12.25 -3.64
C LEU A 59 17.76 -13.23 -3.13
N VAL A 60 18.08 -13.16 -1.83
CA VAL A 60 19.01 -14.10 -1.17
C VAL A 60 18.24 -15.20 -0.45
N ARG A 61 17.34 -14.79 0.45
CA ARG A 61 16.50 -15.70 1.24
C ARG A 61 15.23 -15.01 1.69
N VAL A 62 14.20 -15.81 1.94
CA VAL A 62 12.99 -15.39 2.64
C VAL A 62 13.22 -15.63 4.14
N VAL A 63 13.24 -14.55 4.92
CA VAL A 63 13.51 -14.59 6.37
C VAL A 63 12.26 -15.02 7.13
N GLU A 64 11.11 -14.48 6.74
CA GLU A 64 9.81 -14.78 7.36
C GLU A 64 8.79 -14.93 6.24
N LYS A 65 8.17 -16.12 6.16
CA LYS A 65 7.04 -16.35 5.28
C LYS A 65 5.79 -15.77 5.92
N ALA A 66 4.95 -15.11 5.13
CA ALA A 66 3.69 -14.58 5.58
C ALA A 66 2.88 -15.68 6.27
N VAL A 67 2.65 -15.53 7.58
CA VAL A 67 1.73 -16.39 8.33
C VAL A 67 0.32 -16.05 7.83
N ALA A 68 -0.37 -17.02 7.24
CA ALA A 68 -1.76 -16.89 6.84
C ALA A 68 -2.63 -16.79 8.09
N GLY A 69 -2.75 -15.59 8.67
CA GLY A 69 -3.36 -15.43 9.99
C GLY A 69 -3.52 -14.00 10.48
N SER A 70 -4.04 -13.11 9.64
CA SER A 70 -4.77 -11.91 10.10
C SER A 70 -6.17 -11.91 9.48
N ALA A 71 -6.94 -12.93 9.84
CA ALA A 71 -8.36 -13.01 9.54
C ALA A 71 -9.14 -12.76 10.83
N THR A 72 -10.05 -11.78 10.75
CA THR A 72 -11.18 -11.51 11.66
C THR A 72 -10.95 -10.52 12.81
N GLU A 73 -10.80 -9.22 12.50
CA GLU A 73 -11.25 -8.14 13.42
C GLU A 73 -12.02 -6.99 12.73
N ASP A 74 -12.56 -7.18 11.52
CA ASP A 74 -13.37 -6.16 10.80
C ASP A 74 -14.81 -6.62 10.52
N ALA A 75 -15.48 -7.19 11.54
CA ALA A 75 -16.92 -7.50 11.49
C ALA A 75 -17.69 -6.84 12.65
N ARG A 76 -17.30 -5.62 13.05
CA ARG A 76 -18.02 -4.82 14.07
C ARG A 76 -18.77 -3.60 13.51
N ASP A 77 -18.67 -3.27 12.23
CA ASP A 77 -19.43 -2.18 11.61
C ASP A 77 -20.54 -2.71 10.69
N ALA A 78 -21.51 -3.40 11.27
CA ALA A 78 -22.73 -3.82 10.57
C ALA A 78 -23.96 -3.69 11.50
N ALA A 79 -24.15 -2.51 12.07
CA ALA A 79 -25.41 -2.12 12.69
C ALA A 79 -25.54 -0.59 12.78
N ARG A 80 -25.63 0.09 11.63
CA ARG A 80 -26.26 1.41 11.58
C ARG A 80 -27.61 1.26 10.87
N PRO A 81 -28.74 1.28 11.62
CA PRO A 81 -30.05 1.26 10.97
C PRO A 81 -30.24 2.52 10.13
N GLN A 82 -30.71 2.33 8.91
CA GLN A 82 -31.02 3.39 7.95
C GLN A 82 -32.26 4.16 8.44
N THR A 83 -32.05 5.28 9.12
CA THR A 83 -33.13 6.22 9.44
C THR A 83 -33.42 7.08 8.22
N GLY A 84 -34.67 7.01 7.73
CA GLY A 84 -35.38 8.15 7.18
C GLY A 84 -35.22 8.42 5.70
N LYS A 85 -36.09 7.81 4.90
CA LYS A 85 -36.51 8.35 3.60
C LYS A 85 -37.23 9.68 3.86
N ALA A 86 -36.59 10.80 3.53
CA ALA A 86 -37.25 12.11 3.46
C ALA A 86 -37.01 12.67 2.06
N ASP A 87 -38.05 12.61 1.23
CA ASP A 87 -38.15 13.26 -0.06
C ASP A 87 -37.89 14.77 0.06
N PRO A 88 -36.91 15.35 -0.65
CA PRO A 88 -36.91 16.78 -0.88
C PRO A 88 -37.79 17.08 -2.10
N ALA A 89 -39.00 17.56 -1.81
CA ALA A 89 -39.87 18.21 -2.78
C ALA A 89 -39.08 19.23 -3.62
N SER A 90 -39.16 19.11 -4.94
CA SER A 90 -38.64 20.11 -5.88
C SER A 90 -39.54 21.35 -5.88
N PRO A 91 -39.05 22.55 -5.53
CA PRO A 91 -39.75 23.76 -5.90
C PRO A 91 -39.32 24.16 -7.32
N LYS A 92 -40.25 24.13 -8.26
CA LYS A 92 -40.14 24.78 -9.57
C LYS A 92 -40.14 26.31 -9.37
N PRO A 93 -39.18 27.07 -9.90
CA PRO A 93 -39.41 28.48 -10.16
C PRO A 93 -39.64 28.74 -11.67
N ALA A 94 -40.83 29.21 -12.01
CA ALA A 94 -41.08 30.13 -13.13
C ALA A 94 -41.46 31.49 -12.48
N PRO A 95 -41.41 32.66 -13.14
CA PRO A 95 -41.39 32.93 -14.59
C PRO A 95 -40.29 33.91 -15.07
N LYS A 96 -40.02 33.93 -16.39
CA LYS A 96 -39.28 35.03 -17.03
C LYS A 96 -40.28 36.10 -17.49
N THR A 97 -40.14 37.32 -16.96
CA THR A 97 -40.84 38.54 -17.43
C THR A 97 -39.81 39.55 -17.93
N THR A 98 -40.04 40.06 -19.14
CA THR A 98 -39.72 41.41 -19.68
C THR A 98 -38.27 41.92 -19.68
N THR A 99 -37.68 42.04 -20.88
CA THR A 99 -37.37 43.28 -21.64
C THR A 99 -36.92 42.90 -23.05
#